data_AF-A0AAP5BNM0-F1
#
_entry.id   AF-A0AAP5BNM0-F1
#
_cell.length_a   1.000
_cell.length_b   1.000
_cell.length_c   1.000
_cell.angle_alpha   90.00
_cell.angle_beta   90.00
_cell.angle_gamma   90.00
#
_symmetry.space_group_name_H-M   'P 1'
#
loop_
_entity.id
_entity.type
_entity.pdbx_description
1 polymer ?
#
loop_
_entity_poly.entity_id
_entity_poly.type
_entity_poly.pdbx_seq_one_letter_code
_entity_poly.pdbx_strand_id
1 'polypeptide(L)'
;MTRNFKLLGVAAATVFAWFGAENAQAATSTITVAGLQYNLCAQENGTCKFLGTGSVVFGAVPPTSPSVMLSAPATFSNGVGCYVGAVSQTDPAYGYDKSCWVRAVAATPTPTPTPTPTPTPTPTPTPTPTPTPTPTPTPTPTPTPTP
;
A
#
# COMPACT_ATOMS: atom_id res chain seq x y z
N MET A 1 34.61 6.69 -78.12
CA MET A 1 34.98 6.63 -76.69
C MET A 1 33.88 5.90 -75.93
N THR A 2 34.30 4.88 -75.20
CA THR A 2 33.54 3.91 -74.42
C THR A 2 32.75 4.56 -73.27
N ARG A 3 31.50 4.16 -73.03
CA ARG A 3 31.06 3.48 -71.78
C ARG A 3 29.55 3.28 -71.68
N ASN A 4 29.19 2.00 -71.55
CA ASN A 4 27.92 1.51 -71.03
C ASN A 4 27.71 1.95 -69.58
N PHE A 5 26.48 2.33 -69.21
CA PHE A 5 25.91 1.93 -67.91
C PHE A 5 24.43 1.57 -68.07
N LYS A 6 24.11 0.39 -67.56
CA LYS A 6 22.84 -0.32 -67.59
C LYS A 6 22.16 -0.12 -66.23
N LEU A 7 20.87 -0.46 -66.15
CA LEU A 7 20.05 -0.67 -64.93
C LEU A 7 19.61 0.60 -64.17
N LEU A 8 18.43 0.68 -63.57
CA LEU A 8 17.16 -0.06 -63.65
C LEU A 8 16.15 0.79 -62.82
N GLY A 9 14.85 0.65 -63.11
CA GLY A 9 13.78 1.49 -62.55
C GLY A 9 13.82 1.77 -61.04
N VAL A 10 13.59 3.03 -60.68
CA VAL A 10 13.13 3.38 -59.33
C VAL A 10 11.65 3.69 -59.44
N ALA A 11 10.84 2.77 -58.94
CA ALA A 11 9.40 2.90 -58.87
C ALA A 11 9.02 4.14 -58.03
N ALA A 12 8.08 4.93 -58.57
CA ALA A 12 7.38 5.95 -57.83
C ALA A 12 6.53 5.27 -56.73
N ALA A 13 6.92 5.46 -55.48
CA ALA A 13 6.07 5.18 -54.32
C ALA A 13 6.05 6.43 -53.45
N THR A 14 5.26 7.42 -53.86
CA THR A 14 4.79 8.49 -52.99
C THR A 14 3.76 7.90 -52.02
N VAL A 15 4.24 7.37 -50.90
CA VAL A 15 3.43 7.19 -49.70
C VAL A 15 3.98 8.17 -48.69
N PHE A 16 3.38 9.37 -48.65
CA PHE A 16 3.46 10.24 -47.48
C PHE A 16 2.75 9.51 -46.34
N ALA A 17 3.48 8.61 -45.67
CA ALA A 17 3.11 8.20 -44.34
C ALA A 17 3.20 9.46 -43.49
N TRP A 18 2.03 9.99 -43.14
CA TRP A 18 1.85 10.79 -41.94
C TRP A 18 2.32 9.92 -40.77
N PHE A 19 3.62 9.92 -40.53
CA PHE A 19 4.16 9.57 -39.25
C PHE A 19 3.61 10.62 -38.29
N GLY A 20 2.47 10.30 -37.67
CA GLY A 20 2.30 10.67 -36.28
C GLY A 20 3.51 10.08 -35.56
N ALA A 21 4.57 10.88 -35.44
CA ALA A 21 5.57 10.65 -34.43
C ALA A 21 4.83 10.91 -33.11
N GLU A 22 4.09 9.91 -32.66
CA GLU A 22 4.09 9.53 -31.26
C GLU A 22 5.56 9.58 -30.86
N ASN A 23 5.94 10.72 -30.29
CA ASN A 23 7.20 10.94 -29.64
C ASN A 23 7.24 9.95 -28.47
N ALA A 24 7.45 8.68 -28.77
CA ALA A 24 7.90 7.68 -27.84
C ALA A 24 9.36 8.04 -27.53
N GLN A 25 9.55 9.20 -26.90
CA GLN A 25 10.77 9.48 -26.17
C GLN A 25 10.93 8.30 -25.22
N ALA A 26 12.04 7.58 -25.39
CA ALA A 26 12.39 6.42 -24.61
C ALA A 26 12.57 6.82 -23.14
N ALA A 27 11.47 7.02 -22.42
CA ALA A 27 11.46 7.08 -20.98
C ALA A 27 12.06 5.75 -20.51
N THR A 28 13.15 5.82 -19.75
CA THR A 28 13.81 4.64 -19.21
C THR A 28 12.77 3.80 -18.47
N SER A 29 12.60 2.55 -18.93
CA SER A 29 11.59 1.63 -18.41
C SER A 29 11.77 1.32 -16.92
N THR A 30 12.98 1.51 -16.39
CA THR A 30 13.28 1.43 -14.96
C THR A 30 14.26 2.53 -14.53
N ILE A 31 14.16 2.95 -13.27
CA ILE A 31 15.07 3.91 -12.63
C ILE A 31 15.49 3.38 -11.25
N THR A 32 16.57 3.92 -10.70
CA THR A 32 17.02 3.61 -9.34
C THR A 32 16.96 4.85 -8.48
N VAL A 33 16.24 4.79 -7.36
CA VAL A 33 16.13 5.86 -6.36
C VAL A 33 16.57 5.32 -5.02
N ALA A 34 17.65 5.88 -4.46
CA ALA A 34 18.24 5.44 -3.19
C ALA A 34 18.51 3.91 -3.11
N GLY A 35 19.00 3.32 -4.21
CA GLY A 35 19.31 1.88 -4.31
C GLY A 35 18.09 0.98 -4.55
N LEU A 36 16.90 1.54 -4.70
CA LEU A 36 15.66 0.80 -4.95
C LEU A 36 15.20 1.01 -6.39
N GLN A 37 14.84 -0.08 -7.07
CA GLN A 37 14.40 -0.05 -8.46
C GLN A 37 12.92 0.31 -8.54
N TYR A 38 12.60 1.25 -9.43
CA TYR A 38 11.25 1.62 -9.79
C TYR A 38 11.01 1.38 -11.27
N ASN A 39 9.83 0.92 -11.61
CA ASN A 39 9.42 0.67 -12.99
C ASN A 39 8.55 1.83 -13.49
N LEU A 40 8.73 2.21 -14.75
CA LEU A 40 7.91 3.23 -15.39
C LEU A 40 6.44 2.78 -15.34
N CYS A 41 5.59 3.67 -14.83
CA CYS A 41 4.20 3.35 -14.53
C CYS A 41 3.22 4.15 -15.40
N ALA A 42 3.50 5.44 -15.59
CA ALA A 42 2.69 6.33 -16.42
C ALA A 42 3.52 7.54 -16.86
N GLN A 43 3.20 8.09 -18.03
CA GLN A 43 3.65 9.42 -18.45
C GLN A 43 2.83 10.52 -17.74
N GLU A 44 3.28 11.78 -17.80
CA GLU A 44 2.56 12.94 -17.27
C GLU A 44 1.08 12.95 -17.73
N ASN A 45 0.19 13.31 -16.82
CA ASN A 45 -1.28 13.28 -16.98
C ASN A 45 -1.88 11.87 -17.19
N GLY A 46 -1.06 10.82 -17.16
CA GLY A 46 -1.51 9.44 -17.15
C GLY A 46 -2.00 8.97 -15.78
N THR A 47 -2.41 7.70 -15.70
CA THR A 47 -2.74 7.04 -14.43
C THR A 47 -1.78 5.88 -14.20
N CYS A 48 -1.02 5.95 -13.12
CA CYS A 48 -0.17 4.86 -12.67
C CYS A 48 -1.03 3.82 -11.94
N LYS A 49 -1.22 2.65 -12.56
CA LYS A 49 -2.04 1.55 -12.00
C LYS A 49 -1.13 0.47 -11.44
N PHE A 50 -1.34 0.08 -10.19
CA PHE A 50 -0.63 -1.02 -9.54
C PHE A 50 -1.55 -1.68 -8.51
N LEU A 51 -1.25 -2.92 -8.11
CA LEU A 51 -2.01 -3.62 -7.10
C LEU A 51 -1.36 -3.47 -5.72
N GLY A 52 -2.18 -3.30 -4.68
CA GLY A 52 -1.70 -3.17 -3.31
C GLY A 52 -1.06 -1.80 -3.06
N THR A 53 -0.06 -1.79 -2.18
CA THR A 53 0.65 -0.56 -1.80
C THR A 53 1.89 -0.37 -2.65
N GLY A 54 2.01 0.80 -3.28
CA GLY A 54 3.13 1.18 -4.13
C GLY A 54 3.79 2.45 -3.63
N SER A 55 5.11 2.49 -3.70
CA SER A 55 5.86 3.75 -3.56
C SER A 55 6.07 4.32 -4.97
N VAL A 56 5.65 5.56 -5.17
CA VAL A 56 5.66 6.26 -6.45
C VAL A 56 6.56 7.49 -6.34
N VAL A 57 7.36 7.71 -7.37
CA VAL A 57 8.14 8.94 -7.59
C VAL A 57 7.68 9.59 -8.88
N PHE A 58 7.74 10.92 -8.94
CA PHE A 58 7.31 11.71 -10.09
C PHE A 58 8.41 12.69 -10.49
N GLY A 59 8.62 12.88 -11.79
CA GLY A 59 9.54 13.90 -12.30
C GLY A 59 10.16 13.51 -13.62
N ALA A 60 11.35 14.03 -13.91
CA ALA A 60 12.05 13.80 -15.17
C ALA A 60 13.39 13.11 -14.94
N VAL A 61 13.80 12.28 -15.90
CA VAL A 61 15.10 11.61 -15.93
C VAL A 61 15.71 11.73 -17.33
N PRO A 62 17.04 11.60 -17.51
CA PRO A 62 17.63 11.52 -18.83
C PRO A 62 17.02 10.37 -19.65
N PRO A 63 16.77 10.54 -20.96
CA PRO A 63 17.26 11.62 -21.83
C PRO A 63 16.33 12.85 -21.94
N THR A 64 15.15 12.87 -21.32
CA THR A 64 14.19 13.98 -21.45
C THR A 64 14.55 15.20 -20.60
N SER A 65 15.57 15.07 -19.74
CA SER A 65 16.09 16.12 -18.86
C SER A 65 17.60 16.00 -18.71
N PRO A 66 18.32 17.08 -18.34
CA PRO A 66 19.78 17.07 -18.20
C PRO A 66 20.27 16.29 -16.97
N SER A 67 19.37 15.97 -16.02
CA SER A 67 19.69 15.31 -14.76
C SER A 67 18.44 14.65 -14.18
N VAL A 68 18.62 13.75 -13.21
CA VAL A 68 17.51 13.11 -12.49
C VAL A 68 16.86 14.13 -11.55
N MET A 69 15.61 14.50 -11.83
CA MET A 69 14.82 15.48 -11.08
C MET A 69 13.50 14.83 -10.64
N LEU A 70 13.50 14.22 -9.45
CA LEU A 70 12.37 13.43 -8.93
C LEU A 70 11.85 13.98 -7.62
N SER A 71 10.56 13.81 -7.37
CA SER A 71 9.92 14.03 -6.08
C SER A 71 10.44 13.04 -5.03
N ALA A 72 10.26 13.38 -3.75
CA ALA A 72 10.38 12.39 -2.69
C ALA A 72 9.39 11.23 -2.95
N PRO A 73 9.75 9.98 -2.58
CA PRO A 73 8.84 8.85 -2.72
C PRO A 73 7.59 9.04 -1.87
N ALA A 74 6.42 8.89 -2.49
CA ALA A 74 5.13 8.92 -1.80
C ALA A 74 4.42 7.56 -1.94
N THR A 75 3.63 7.18 -0.95
CA THR A 75 2.99 5.86 -0.89
C THR A 75 1.51 5.97 -1.24
N PHE A 76 1.06 5.11 -2.14
CA PHE A 76 -0.30 5.09 -2.66
C PHE A 76 -0.85 3.66 -2.67
N SER A 77 -2.17 3.55 -2.75
CA SER A 77 -2.88 2.26 -2.78
C SER A 77 -3.67 2.12 -4.08
N ASN A 78 -3.49 1.00 -4.76
CA ASN A 78 -4.20 0.62 -6.00
C ASN A 78 -4.03 1.54 -7.22
N GLY A 79 -3.25 2.61 -7.11
CA GLY A 79 -2.95 3.52 -8.20
C GLY A 79 -2.77 4.96 -7.73
N VAL A 80 -2.31 5.81 -8.65
CA VAL A 80 -2.26 7.27 -8.48
C VAL A 80 -2.25 7.97 -9.84
N GLY A 81 -2.84 9.16 -9.93
CA GLY A 81 -2.71 10.02 -11.10
C GLY A 81 -1.27 10.55 -11.24
N CYS A 82 -0.74 10.62 -12.46
CA CYS A 82 0.63 11.05 -12.70
C CYS A 82 0.74 12.56 -13.01
N TYR A 83 0.51 13.39 -12.00
CA TYR A 83 0.55 14.85 -12.15
C TYR A 83 0.82 15.56 -10.81
N VAL A 84 1.15 16.84 -10.89
CA VAL A 84 1.32 17.72 -9.72
C VAL A 84 -0.01 17.88 -8.99
N GLY A 85 -0.03 17.62 -7.70
CA GLY A 85 -1.22 17.55 -6.85
C GLY A 85 -1.64 16.11 -6.53
N ALA A 86 -1.32 15.13 -7.39
CA ALA A 86 -1.55 13.72 -7.11
C ALA A 86 -0.34 13.03 -6.46
N VAL A 87 0.86 13.18 -7.05
CA VAL A 87 2.09 12.54 -6.52
C VAL A 87 2.95 13.48 -5.70
N SER A 88 3.00 14.76 -6.07
CA SER A 88 3.83 15.80 -5.45
C SER A 88 3.06 17.11 -5.37
N GLN A 89 3.26 17.88 -4.30
CA GLN A 89 2.62 19.21 -4.14
C GLN A 89 3.29 20.29 -5.00
N THR A 90 4.52 20.05 -5.45
CA THR A 90 5.29 20.96 -6.30
C THR A 90 5.77 20.24 -7.55
N ASP A 91 6.08 21.00 -8.61
CA ASP A 91 6.70 20.46 -9.82
C ASP A 91 8.20 20.21 -9.58
N PRO A 92 8.67 18.95 -9.57
CA PRO A 92 10.09 18.62 -9.38
C PRO A 92 10.96 18.88 -10.62
N ALA A 93 10.36 19.00 -11.81
CA ALA A 93 11.06 19.15 -13.08
C ALA A 93 10.28 20.08 -14.02
N TYR A 94 10.23 21.35 -13.64
CA TYR A 94 9.51 22.38 -14.40
C TYR A 94 10.08 22.54 -15.82
N GLY A 95 9.20 22.53 -16.82
CA GLY A 95 9.57 22.67 -18.24
C GLY A 95 10.07 21.39 -18.91
N TYR A 96 10.01 20.25 -18.24
CA TYR A 96 10.37 18.94 -18.80
C TYR A 96 9.18 17.98 -18.82
N ASP A 97 9.23 17.02 -19.75
CA ASP A 97 8.31 15.90 -19.79
C ASP A 97 8.52 15.01 -18.56
N LYS A 98 7.46 14.86 -17.77
CA LYS A 98 7.50 14.10 -16.52
C LYS A 98 6.89 12.72 -16.67
N SER A 99 7.27 11.84 -15.77
CA SER A 99 6.75 10.49 -15.67
C SER A 99 6.65 10.07 -14.22
N CYS A 100 5.89 9.02 -13.98
CA CYS A 100 5.77 8.36 -12.70
C CYS A 100 6.40 6.98 -12.77
N TRP A 101 7.20 6.65 -11.77
CA TRP A 101 7.73 5.31 -11.58
C TRP A 101 7.23 4.75 -10.27
N VAL A 102 6.91 3.47 -10.24
CA VAL A 102 6.39 2.77 -9.07
C VAL A 102 7.29 1.60 -8.69
N ARG A 103 7.43 1.38 -7.39
CA ARG A 103 7.90 0.12 -6.81
C ARG A 103 6.80 -0.45 -5.91
N ALA A 104 6.63 -1.76 -5.92
CA ALA A 104 5.79 -2.41 -4.91
C ALA A 104 6.48 -2.29 -3.54
N VAL A 105 5.71 -1.98 -2.49
CA VAL A 105 6.18 -2.09 -1.11
C VAL A 105 5.49 -3.29 -0.48
N ALA A 106 6.29 -4.22 0.06
CA ALA A 106 5.75 -5.37 0.77
C ALA A 106 4.90 -4.87 1.94
N ALA A 107 3.68 -5.41 2.08
CA ALA A 107 2.86 -5.13 3.23
C ALA A 107 3.59 -5.64 4.48
N THR A 108 3.80 -4.77 5.47
CA THR A 108 4.21 -5.21 6.80
C THR A 108 3.13 -6.14 7.33
N PRO A 109 3.43 -7.36 7.80
CA PRO A 109 2.42 -8.24 8.36
C PRO A 109 1.75 -7.54 9.55
N THR A 110 0.41 -7.52 9.55
CA THR A 110 -0.36 -7.04 10.70
C THR A 110 -0.02 -7.93 11.90
N PRO A 111 0.33 -7.37 13.07
CA PRO A 111 0.54 -8.19 14.25
C PRO A 111 -0.74 -8.98 14.54
N THR A 112 -0.60 -10.30 14.69
CA THR A 112 -1.71 -11.15 15.09
C THR A 112 -2.21 -10.66 16.45
N PRO A 113 -3.52 -10.42 16.64
CA PRO A 113 -4.04 -10.00 17.94
C PRO A 113 -3.66 -11.06 18.97
N THR A 114 -3.00 -10.64 20.05
CA THR A 114 -2.72 -11.51 21.19
C THR A 114 -4.06 -12.04 21.74
N PRO A 115 -4.22 -13.35 21.96
CA PRO A 115 -5.47 -13.87 22.52
C PRO A 115 -5.76 -13.19 23.87
N THR A 116 -6.99 -12.67 24.01
CA THR A 116 -7.45 -12.09 25.28
C THR A 116 -7.47 -13.19 26.35
N PRO A 117 -6.89 -12.98 27.54
CA PRO A 117 -6.97 -13.96 28.61
C PRO A 117 -8.43 -14.22 28.97
N THR A 118 -8.81 -15.50 29.02
CA THR A 118 -10.14 -15.92 29.46
C THR A 118 -10.34 -15.54 30.93
N PRO A 119 -11.47 -14.92 31.32
CA PRO A 119 -11.70 -14.59 32.72
C PRO A 119 -11.73 -15.86 33.58
N THR A 120 -10.97 -15.85 34.67
CA THR A 120 -10.95 -16.91 35.67
C THR A 120 -12.33 -17.00 36.34
N PRO A 121 -12.93 -18.20 36.49
CA PRO A 121 -14.22 -18.34 37.18
C PRO A 121 -14.12 -17.85 38.63
N THR A 122 -15.07 -17.01 39.03
CA THR A 122 -15.20 -16.51 40.41
C THR A 122 -15.53 -17.68 41.35
N PRO A 123 -14.83 -17.82 42.49
CA PRO A 123 -15.16 -18.86 43.46
C PRO A 123 -16.60 -18.71 43.96
N THR A 124 -17.34 -19.82 43.98
CA THR A 124 -18.71 -19.89 44.49
C THR A 124 -18.70 -19.69 46.01
N PRO A 125 -19.59 -18.86 46.59
CA PRO A 125 -19.64 -18.67 48.03
C PRO A 125 -19.98 -19.99 48.74
N THR A 126 -19.20 -20.31 49.78
CA THR A 126 -19.43 -21.46 50.66
C THR A 126 -20.73 -21.26 51.44
N PRO A 127 -21.62 -22.27 51.53
CA PRO A 127 -22.84 -22.15 52.31
C PRO A 127 -22.54 -21.90 53.79
N THR A 128 -23.21 -20.91 54.38
CA THR A 128 -23.15 -20.59 55.79
C THR A 128 -23.77 -21.73 56.62
N PRO A 129 -23.13 -22.20 57.70
CA PRO A 129 -23.69 -23.23 58.55
C PRO A 129 -25.01 -22.77 59.19
N THR A 130 -26.01 -23.64 59.17
CA THR A 130 -27.32 -23.42 59.79
C THR A 130 -27.18 -23.43 61.32
N PRO A 131 -27.79 -22.49 62.06
CA PRO A 131 -27.72 -22.49 63.52
C PRO A 131 -28.36 -23.76 64.10
N THR A 132 -27.66 -24.37 65.05
CA THR A 132 -28.13 -25.55 65.79
C THR A 132 -29.27 -25.16 66.72
N PRO A 133 -30.37 -25.94 66.80
CA PRO A 133 -31.49 -25.62 67.69
C PRO A 133 -31.05 -25.65 69.16
N THR A 134 -31.43 -24.62 69.90
CA THR A 134 -31.22 -24.52 71.35
C THR A 134 -32.04 -25.59 72.07
N PRO A 135 -31.47 -26.32 73.05
CA PRO A 135 -32.23 -27.31 73.81
C PRO A 135 -33.37 -26.68 74.58
N THR A 136 -34.55 -27.30 74.50
CA THR A 136 -35.75 -26.90 75.25
C THR A 136 -35.52 -27.13 76.76
N PRO A 137 -35.86 -26.17 77.63
CA PRO A 137 -35.73 -26.36 79.08
C PRO A 137 -36.59 -27.54 79.57
N THR A 138 -35.99 -28.39 80.39
CA THR A 138 -36.67 -29.51 81.04
C THR A 138 -37.66 -28.96 82.08
N PRO A 139 -38.91 -29.46 82.13
CA PRO A 139 -39.87 -29.01 83.14
C PRO A 139 -39.39 -29.38 84.54
N THR A 140 -39.38 -28.40 85.43
CA THR A 140 -39.10 -28.57 86.85
C THR A 140 -40.19 -29.44 87.50
N PRO A 141 -39.84 -30.47 88.30
CA PRO A 141 -40.84 -31.28 88.98
C PRO A 141 -41.63 -30.44 89.99
N THR A 142 -42.95 -30.55 89.91
CA THR A 142 -43.89 -29.94 90.86
C THR A 142 -43.71 -30.57 92.24
N PRO A 143 -43.58 -29.78 93.33
CA PRO A 143 -43.48 -30.33 94.67
C PRO A 143 -44.75 -31.09 95.05
N THR A 144 -44.57 -32.31 95.57
CA THR A 144 -45.65 -33.14 96.13
C THR A 144 -46.12 -32.55 97.45
N PRO A 145 -47.43 -32.34 97.67
CA PRO A 145 -47.94 -31.88 98.96
C PRO A 145 -47.69 -32.95 100.03
N THR A 146 -47.13 -32.53 101.15
CA THR A 146 -46.95 -33.36 102.35
C THR A 146 -48.22 -33.26 103.21
N PRO A 147 -48.75 -34.39 103.75
CA PRO A 147 -49.98 -34.44 104.54
C PRO A 147 -49.88 -33.72 105.89
#